data_AF-A0A1X9MEX9-F1
#
_entry.id   AF-A0A1X9MEX9-F1
#
_cell.length_a   1.000
_cell.length_b   1.000
_cell.length_c   1.000
_cell.angle_alpha   90.00
_cell.angle_beta   90.00
_cell.angle_gamma   90.00
#
_symmetry.space_group_name_H-M   'P 1'
#
loop_
_entity.id
_entity.type
_entity.pdbx_description
1 polymer ?
#
loop_
_entity_poly.entity_id
_entity_poly.type
_entity_poly.pdbx_seq_one_letter_code
_entity_poly.pdbx_strand_id
1 'polypeptide(L)'
;MKKWTKLIVLYWLPVFFVAAVIFTASSQPYEQQDIRPYLSQVTDIDKIKEMYQQLRLEHVQHRLYVEENGFKQTLTIIVEKWKWLVGLALVLMVICVGFVSLLSFYYIRKKGYKRFFKVLAVMTVLFVVSTTLMFTGILFAFRLEEGLLFLKERLMGERVREVVSGIEFTYAGNIVSVERSGLEGFIEFLLRKAAHFSLFFVLGFLMYRALIACGFRRATSYIGSLIFVLMYAISDEVHQAFTPNRSPLVEDVLLDFSGGLTGVTLAFVLFFKTKKNKRRKVERVNRRYVG
;
A
#
# COMPACT_ATOMS: atom_id res chain seq x y z
N MET A 1 2.01 -4.40 28.31
CA MET A 1 0.80 -3.71 27.82
C MET A 1 -0.42 -4.30 28.50
N LYS A 2 -1.40 -3.48 28.89
CA LYS A 2 -2.69 -3.98 29.40
C LYS A 2 -3.40 -4.77 28.28
N LYS A 3 -4.27 -5.72 28.62
CA LYS A 3 -4.98 -6.58 27.66
C LYS A 3 -5.73 -5.76 26.59
N TRP A 4 -6.37 -4.67 27.01
CA TRP A 4 -7.08 -3.73 26.14
C TRP A 4 -6.16 -2.96 25.19
N THR A 5 -4.98 -2.54 25.62
CA THR A 5 -4.01 -1.86 24.74
C THR A 5 -3.53 -2.79 23.63
N LYS A 6 -3.33 -4.08 23.94
CA LYS A 6 -2.98 -5.08 22.92
C LYS A 6 -4.11 -5.31 21.92
N LEU A 7 -5.36 -5.34 22.39
CA LEU A 7 -6.53 -5.52 21.54
C LEU A 7 -6.69 -4.34 20.55
N ILE A 8 -6.59 -3.11 21.05
CA ILE A 8 -6.73 -1.90 20.24
C ILE A 8 -5.58 -1.82 19.22
N VAL A 9 -4.33 -1.87 19.67
CA VAL A 9 -3.17 -1.62 18.82
C VAL A 9 -2.94 -2.71 17.78
N LEU A 10 -3.12 -3.99 18.13
CA LEU A 10 -2.79 -5.10 17.21
C LEU A 10 -3.94 -5.57 16.33
N TYR A 11 -5.18 -5.26 16.69
CA TYR A 11 -6.35 -5.78 15.97
C TYR A 11 -7.24 -4.69 15.40
N TRP A 12 -7.56 -3.65 16.18
CA TRP A 12 -8.46 -2.59 15.70
C TRP A 12 -7.75 -1.47 14.95
N LEU A 13 -6.56 -1.06 15.38
CA LEU A 13 -5.80 -0.03 14.67
C LEU A 13 -5.55 -0.38 13.19
N PRO A 14 -5.17 -1.63 12.82
CA PRO A 14 -5.07 -2.02 11.41
C PRO A 14 -6.40 -1.95 10.65
N VAL A 15 -7.52 -2.29 11.29
CA VAL A 15 -8.85 -2.21 10.67
C VAL A 15 -9.18 -0.74 10.35
N PHE A 16 -9.01 0.15 11.34
CA PHE A 16 -9.26 1.58 11.14
C PHE A 16 -8.30 2.20 10.13
N PHE A 17 -7.04 1.76 10.11
CA PHE A 17 -6.08 2.22 9.12
C PHE A 17 -6.51 1.86 7.70
N VAL A 18 -6.89 0.61 7.44
CA VAL A 18 -7.35 0.18 6.11
C VAL A 18 -8.66 0.86 5.72
N ALA A 19 -9.61 0.99 6.65
CA ALA A 19 -10.83 1.76 6.43
C ALA A 19 -10.52 3.23 6.07
N ALA A 20 -9.61 3.88 6.80
CA ALA A 20 -9.19 5.25 6.48
C ALA A 20 -8.54 5.35 5.09
N VAL A 21 -7.72 4.36 4.69
CA VAL A 21 -7.14 4.30 3.34
C VAL A 21 -8.24 4.19 2.27
N ILE A 22 -9.23 3.33 2.46
CA ILE A 22 -10.36 3.19 1.53
C ILE A 22 -11.14 4.50 1.45
N PHE A 23 -11.54 5.06 2.59
CA PHE A 23 -12.30 6.31 2.65
C PHE A 23 -11.57 7.49 1.98
N THR A 24 -10.27 7.63 2.24
CA THR A 24 -9.47 8.71 1.64
C THR A 24 -9.29 8.52 0.15
N ALA A 25 -9.07 7.29 -0.33
CA ALA A 25 -9.04 7.00 -1.76
C ALA A 25 -10.40 7.31 -2.41
N SER A 26 -11.49 6.82 -1.83
CA SER A 26 -12.86 7.00 -2.31
C SER A 26 -13.31 8.47 -2.37
N SER A 27 -12.76 9.32 -1.50
CA SER A 27 -13.01 10.77 -1.51
C SER A 27 -12.41 11.53 -2.70
N GLN A 28 -11.57 10.87 -3.51
CA GLN A 28 -10.90 11.51 -4.64
C GLN A 28 -11.75 11.44 -5.92
N PRO A 29 -11.91 12.56 -6.66
CA PRO A 29 -12.50 12.56 -7.99
C PRO A 29 -11.77 11.61 -8.96
N TYR A 30 -12.45 11.20 -10.02
CA TYR A 30 -11.87 10.27 -11.01
C TYR A 30 -10.54 10.78 -11.56
N GLU A 31 -10.43 12.08 -11.81
CA GLU A 31 -9.26 12.73 -12.37
C GLU A 31 -8.01 12.61 -11.48
N GLN A 32 -8.19 12.46 -10.16
CA GLN A 32 -7.09 12.30 -9.20
C GLN A 32 -6.69 10.83 -9.01
N GLN A 33 -7.61 9.90 -9.26
CA GLN A 33 -7.34 8.46 -9.23
C GLN A 33 -6.82 7.93 -10.56
N ASP A 34 -7.02 8.68 -11.64
CA ASP A 34 -6.65 8.29 -12.99
C ASP A 34 -5.13 8.15 -13.11
N ILE A 35 -4.67 6.91 -13.29
CA ILE A 35 -3.25 6.63 -13.51
C ILE A 35 -2.85 6.68 -14.99
N ARG A 36 -3.80 6.87 -15.92
CA ARG A 36 -3.50 6.95 -17.36
C ARG A 36 -2.46 8.01 -17.70
N PRO A 37 -2.44 9.23 -17.12
CA PRO A 37 -1.38 10.20 -17.39
C PRO A 37 0.02 9.69 -17.03
N TYR A 38 0.13 8.87 -15.98
CA TYR A 38 1.40 8.24 -15.59
C TYR A 38 1.73 7.05 -16.50
N LEU A 39 0.72 6.25 -16.88
CA LEU A 39 0.92 5.19 -17.88
C LEU A 39 1.35 5.79 -19.23
N SER A 40 0.75 6.93 -19.60
CA SER A 40 0.94 7.59 -20.89
C SER A 40 2.25 8.36 -20.98
N GLN A 41 2.67 9.04 -19.91
CA GLN A 41 4.02 9.60 -19.81
C GLN A 41 5.10 8.53 -19.98
N VAL A 42 4.82 7.31 -19.50
CA VAL A 42 5.73 6.18 -19.69
C VAL A 42 5.50 5.53 -21.07
N THR A 43 4.34 5.68 -21.75
CA THR A 43 4.09 5.16 -23.11
C THR A 43 4.64 6.03 -24.23
N ASP A 44 4.67 7.35 -24.06
CA ASP A 44 5.31 8.31 -24.98
C ASP A 44 6.85 8.24 -24.94
N ILE A 45 7.40 7.09 -24.52
CA ILE A 45 8.83 6.79 -24.51
C ILE A 45 9.41 6.60 -25.90
N ASP A 46 8.61 6.45 -26.96
CA ASP A 46 9.14 6.59 -28.33
C ASP A 46 9.41 8.06 -28.66
N LYS A 47 8.64 8.99 -28.08
CA LYS A 47 8.93 10.42 -28.08
C LYS A 47 10.04 10.78 -27.11
N ILE A 48 10.14 10.14 -25.95
CA ILE A 48 11.30 10.32 -25.05
C ILE A 48 12.53 9.63 -25.63
N LYS A 49 12.42 8.54 -26.38
CA LYS A 49 13.52 7.91 -27.14
C LYS A 49 13.86 8.73 -28.37
N GLU A 50 12.90 9.32 -29.08
CA GLU A 50 13.15 10.27 -30.16
C GLU A 50 13.76 11.54 -29.60
N MET A 51 13.28 12.06 -28.46
CA MET A 51 13.83 13.22 -27.79
C MET A 51 15.17 12.88 -27.12
N TYR A 52 15.40 11.64 -26.67
CA TYR A 52 16.69 11.14 -26.17
C TYR A 52 17.65 10.82 -27.31
N GLN A 53 17.16 10.39 -28.47
CA GLN A 53 17.94 10.17 -29.70
C GLN A 53 18.22 11.49 -30.41
N GLN A 54 17.30 12.45 -30.39
CA GLN A 54 17.49 13.85 -30.77
C GLN A 54 18.44 14.50 -29.78
N LEU A 55 18.25 14.35 -28.47
CA LEU A 55 19.23 14.77 -27.47
C LEU A 55 20.55 14.03 -27.67
N ARG A 56 20.60 12.79 -28.15
CA ARG A 56 21.85 12.05 -28.42
C ARG A 56 22.49 12.46 -29.74
N LEU A 57 21.73 12.85 -30.76
CA LEU A 57 22.19 13.35 -32.07
C LEU A 57 22.61 14.81 -31.95
N GLU A 58 21.83 15.61 -31.25
CA GLU A 58 22.12 16.95 -30.78
C GLU A 58 23.28 16.91 -29.79
N HIS A 59 23.40 15.99 -28.82
CA HIS A 59 24.61 15.80 -27.99
C HIS A 59 25.77 15.14 -28.75
N VAL A 60 25.58 14.47 -29.88
CA VAL A 60 26.71 14.03 -30.72
C VAL A 60 27.23 15.23 -31.53
N GLN A 61 26.37 16.18 -31.89
CA GLN A 61 26.76 17.47 -32.49
C GLN A 61 27.21 18.52 -31.44
N HIS A 62 26.67 18.52 -30.21
CA HIS A 62 27.05 19.38 -29.08
C HIS A 62 28.22 18.77 -28.28
N ARG A 63 28.54 17.48 -28.43
CA ARG A 63 29.86 16.95 -27.99
C ARG A 63 31.01 17.49 -28.83
N LEU A 64 30.72 18.14 -29.96
CA LEU A 64 31.70 18.95 -30.69
C LEU A 64 31.73 20.42 -30.26
N TYR A 65 30.81 20.87 -29.39
CA TYR A 65 30.83 22.19 -28.75
C TYR A 65 30.33 22.13 -27.28
N VAL A 66 31.27 21.78 -26.39
CA VAL A 66 31.47 22.30 -25.03
C VAL A 66 30.22 22.73 -24.23
N GLU A 67 29.85 21.94 -23.22
CA GLU A 67 29.70 22.50 -21.87
C GLU A 67 29.91 21.41 -20.79
N GLU A 68 30.95 21.62 -19.99
CA GLU A 68 31.54 20.69 -19.00
C GLU A 68 30.64 20.39 -17.78
N ASN A 69 29.36 20.80 -17.80
CA ASN A 69 28.49 20.84 -16.62
C ASN A 69 27.08 20.27 -16.81
N GLY A 70 26.71 19.67 -17.95
CA GLY A 70 25.34 19.15 -18.17
C GLY A 70 24.89 18.11 -17.13
N PHE A 71 25.77 17.16 -16.78
CA PHE A 71 25.50 16.19 -15.72
C PHE A 71 25.39 16.84 -14.34
N LYS A 72 26.22 17.85 -14.07
CA LYS A 72 26.15 18.67 -12.84
C LYS A 72 24.84 19.43 -12.75
N GLN A 73 24.34 19.98 -13.87
CA GLN A 73 23.08 20.71 -13.95
C GLN A 73 21.86 19.80 -13.70
N THR A 74 21.82 18.62 -14.32
CA THR A 74 20.77 17.61 -14.06
C THR A 74 20.81 17.14 -12.61
N LEU A 75 22.01 16.89 -12.05
CA LEU A 75 22.17 16.59 -10.63
C LEU A 75 21.72 17.74 -9.74
N THR A 76 22.02 19.00 -10.06
CA THR A 76 21.54 20.13 -9.25
C THR A 76 20.03 20.24 -9.27
N ILE A 77 19.35 20.05 -10.41
CA ILE A 77 17.88 20.12 -10.48
C ILE A 77 17.23 19.01 -9.64
N ILE A 78 17.76 17.78 -9.72
CA ILE A 78 17.26 16.64 -8.92
C ILE A 78 17.55 16.88 -7.43
N VAL A 79 18.76 17.29 -7.09
CA VAL A 79 19.14 17.61 -5.71
C VAL A 79 18.23 18.73 -5.19
N GLU A 80 18.01 19.80 -5.95
CA GLU A 80 17.11 20.89 -5.59
C GLU A 80 15.69 20.38 -5.35
N LYS A 81 15.12 19.59 -6.28
CA LYS A 81 13.76 19.04 -6.18
C LYS A 81 13.52 18.15 -4.95
N TRP A 82 14.57 17.62 -4.35
CA TRP A 82 14.49 16.78 -3.16
C TRP A 82 15.16 17.40 -1.92
N LYS A 83 15.79 18.60 -2.03
CA LYS A 83 16.49 19.30 -0.94
C LYS A 83 15.59 19.50 0.27
N TRP A 84 14.33 19.87 0.07
CA TRP A 84 13.36 20.06 1.16
C TRP A 84 12.97 18.75 1.85
N LEU A 85 12.85 17.65 1.12
CA LEU A 85 12.56 16.34 1.72
C LEU A 85 13.76 15.81 2.51
N VAL A 86 14.97 15.96 1.99
CA VAL A 86 16.21 15.64 2.71
C VAL A 86 16.37 16.54 3.94
N GLY A 87 16.09 17.84 3.81
CA GLY A 87 16.12 18.81 4.91
C GLY A 87 15.09 18.50 5.99
N LEU A 88 13.86 18.16 5.61
CA LEU A 88 12.79 17.75 6.53
C LEU A 88 13.17 16.47 7.28
N ALA A 89 13.73 15.47 6.58
CA ALA A 89 14.18 14.23 7.19
C ALA A 89 15.31 14.47 8.20
N LEU A 90 16.25 15.37 7.90
CA LEU A 90 17.30 15.81 8.82
C LEU A 90 16.74 16.51 10.06
N VAL A 91 15.78 17.42 9.90
CA VAL A 91 15.11 18.10 11.02
C VAL A 91 14.39 17.10 11.91
N LEU A 92 13.62 16.17 11.34
CA LEU A 92 12.94 15.10 12.07
C LEU A 92 13.94 14.19 12.81
N MET A 93 15.08 13.91 12.19
CA MET A 93 16.16 13.15 12.82
C MET A 93 16.72 13.87 14.05
N VAL A 94 16.99 15.18 13.94
CA VAL A 94 17.46 16.01 15.06
C VAL A 94 16.43 16.06 16.19
N ILE A 95 15.14 16.24 15.87
CA ILE A 95 14.06 16.24 16.85
C ILE A 95 13.98 14.88 17.57
N CYS A 96 14.07 13.77 16.83
CA CYS A 96 14.11 12.42 17.40
C CYS A 96 15.30 12.25 18.34
N VAL A 97 16.51 12.65 17.94
CA VAL A 97 17.72 12.57 18.79
C VAL A 97 17.57 13.43 20.05
N GLY A 98 17.02 14.64 19.94
CA GLY A 98 16.72 15.50 21.08
C GLY A 98 15.72 14.86 22.05
N PHE A 99 14.64 14.30 21.52
CA PHE A 99 13.61 13.60 22.31
C PHE A 99 14.16 12.34 22.99
N VAL A 100 15.01 11.56 22.31
CA VAL A 100 15.73 10.41 22.88
C VAL A 100 16.61 10.85 24.04
N SER A 101 17.33 11.96 23.89
CA SER A 101 18.26 12.49 24.89
C SER A 101 17.51 12.97 26.13
N LEU A 102 16.36 13.63 25.96
CA LEU A 102 15.49 14.07 27.06
C LEU A 102 14.86 12.88 27.81
N LEU A 103 14.32 11.89 27.08
CA LEU A 103 13.78 10.67 27.67
C LEU A 103 14.84 9.87 28.43
N SER A 104 16.04 9.81 27.87
CA SER A 104 17.21 9.21 28.48
C SER A 104 17.55 9.88 29.81
N PHE A 105 17.65 11.21 29.83
CA PHE A 105 17.91 11.99 31.04
C PHE A 105 16.82 11.78 32.11
N TYR A 106 15.55 11.80 31.70
CA TYR A 106 14.42 11.51 32.58
C TYR A 106 14.50 10.11 33.21
N TYR A 107 14.81 9.09 32.41
CA TYR A 107 14.87 7.71 32.88
C TYR A 107 16.08 7.45 33.79
N ILE A 108 17.24 8.03 33.48
CA ILE A 108 18.44 7.99 34.33
C ILE A 108 18.10 8.53 35.72
N ARG A 109 17.47 9.72 35.77
CA ARG A 109 17.14 10.41 37.04
C ARG A 109 16.14 9.65 37.90
N LYS A 110 15.20 8.91 37.30
CA LYS A 110 14.08 8.27 38.02
C LYS A 110 14.23 6.78 38.29
N LYS A 111 15.00 6.03 37.49
CA LYS A 111 15.02 4.55 37.52
C LYS A 111 16.41 3.91 37.45
N GLY A 112 17.48 4.69 37.44
CA GLY A 112 18.86 4.21 37.48
C GLY A 112 19.42 3.70 36.14
N TYR A 113 20.75 3.61 36.06
CA TYR A 113 21.52 3.42 34.82
C TYR A 113 21.22 2.10 34.07
N LYS A 114 20.89 1.00 34.76
CA LYS A 114 20.62 -0.30 34.12
C LYS A 114 19.38 -0.29 33.22
N ARG A 115 18.34 0.50 33.55
CA ARG A 115 17.16 0.65 32.68
C ARG A 115 17.41 1.66 31.57
N PHE A 116 18.29 2.64 31.80
CA PHE A 116 18.74 3.57 30.78
C PHE A 116 19.43 2.86 29.61
N PHE A 117 20.40 1.96 29.86
CA PHE A 117 21.06 1.23 28.76
C PHE A 117 20.10 0.38 27.92
N LYS A 118 19.06 -0.20 28.53
CA LYS A 118 18.01 -0.94 27.77
C LYS A 118 17.17 -0.02 26.90
N VAL A 119 16.79 1.16 27.40
CA VAL A 119 16.05 2.16 26.62
C VAL A 119 16.93 2.70 25.49
N LEU A 120 18.19 3.03 25.78
CA LEU A 120 19.16 3.52 24.80
C LEU A 120 19.36 2.52 23.66
N ALA A 121 19.58 1.23 23.97
CA ALA A 121 19.73 0.20 22.95
C ALA A 121 18.51 0.07 22.02
N VAL A 122 17.29 0.11 22.57
CA VAL A 122 16.07 0.07 21.76
C VAL A 122 15.97 1.31 20.86
N MET A 123 16.29 2.49 21.39
CA MET A 123 16.26 3.73 20.61
C MET A 123 17.31 3.74 19.49
N THR A 124 18.52 3.23 19.75
CA THR A 124 19.57 3.10 18.72
C THR A 124 19.13 2.16 17.59
N VAL A 125 18.50 1.03 17.93
CA VAL A 125 17.97 0.11 16.91
C VAL A 125 16.89 0.80 16.07
N LEU A 126 15.94 1.50 16.71
CA LEU A 126 14.90 2.24 15.99
C LEU A 126 15.48 3.32 15.08
N PHE A 127 16.51 4.02 15.54
CA PHE A 127 17.22 5.03 14.76
C PHE A 127 17.89 4.42 13.53
N VAL A 128 18.68 3.35 13.70
CA VAL A 128 19.35 2.66 12.58
C VAL A 128 18.33 2.14 11.55
N VAL A 129 17.24 1.54 12.02
CA VAL A 129 16.16 1.08 11.14
C VAL A 129 15.53 2.26 10.38
N SER A 130 15.23 3.37 11.04
CA SER A 130 14.67 4.57 10.40
C SER A 130 15.61 5.14 9.35
N THR A 131 16.90 5.27 9.66
CA THR A 131 17.90 5.81 8.72
C THR A 131 18.09 4.88 7.53
N THR A 132 18.07 3.56 7.74
CA THR A 132 18.15 2.57 6.66
C THR A 132 16.93 2.64 5.75
N LEU A 133 15.72 2.75 6.30
CA LEU A 133 14.49 2.91 5.53
C LEU A 133 14.49 4.22 4.75
N MET A 134 14.97 5.32 5.35
CA MET A 134 15.12 6.62 4.68
C MET A 134 16.11 6.53 3.51
N PHE A 135 17.31 5.96 3.71
CA PHE A 135 18.30 5.80 2.65
C PHE A 135 17.79 4.91 1.52
N THR A 136 17.11 3.81 1.86
CA THR A 136 16.49 2.92 0.87
C THR A 136 15.40 3.65 0.09
N GLY A 137 14.58 4.47 0.77
CA GLY A 137 13.57 5.32 0.13
C GLY A 137 14.15 6.35 -0.82
N ILE A 138 15.29 6.96 -0.46
CA ILE A 138 16.02 7.90 -1.32
C ILE A 138 16.59 7.16 -2.54
N LEU A 139 17.26 6.02 -2.36
CA LEU A 139 17.78 5.22 -3.47
C LEU A 139 16.67 4.72 -4.40
N PHE A 140 15.53 4.34 -3.84
CA PHE A 140 14.34 3.99 -4.61
C PHE A 140 13.81 5.20 -5.38
N ALA A 141 13.77 6.39 -4.76
CA ALA A 141 13.36 7.62 -5.43
C ALA A 141 14.24 7.95 -6.64
N PHE A 142 15.55 7.70 -6.55
CA PHE A 142 16.47 7.82 -7.69
C PHE A 142 16.27 6.79 -8.79
N ARG A 143 15.62 5.65 -8.50
CA ARG A 143 15.30 4.59 -9.48
C ARG A 143 13.81 4.49 -9.80
N LEU A 144 13.00 5.47 -9.39
CA LEU A 144 11.56 5.45 -9.66
C LEU A 144 11.28 5.37 -11.16
N GLU A 145 12.03 6.10 -11.97
CA GLU A 145 11.88 6.11 -13.43
C GLU A 145 12.19 4.73 -14.04
N GLU A 146 13.30 4.09 -13.65
CA GLU A 146 13.65 2.73 -14.10
C GLU A 146 12.62 1.69 -13.63
N GLY A 147 12.12 1.82 -12.40
CA GLY A 147 11.09 0.95 -11.84
C GLY A 147 9.75 1.08 -12.56
N LEU A 148 9.35 2.31 -12.90
CA LEU A 148 8.15 2.59 -13.70
C LEU A 148 8.27 2.02 -15.11
N LEU A 149 9.44 2.14 -15.74
CA LEU A 149 9.77 1.54 -17.03
C LEU A 149 9.65 0.01 -16.99
N PHE A 150 10.23 -0.64 -15.98
CA PHE A 150 10.13 -2.08 -15.79
C PHE A 150 8.67 -2.53 -15.59
N LEU A 151 7.92 -1.79 -14.77
CA LEU A 151 6.50 -2.07 -14.52
C LEU A 151 5.68 -1.92 -15.82
N LYS A 152 5.96 -0.89 -16.62
CA LYS A 152 5.34 -0.69 -17.93
C LYS A 152 5.62 -1.86 -18.87
N GLU A 153 6.88 -2.23 -19.07
CA GLU A 153 7.22 -3.32 -20.00
C GLU A 153 6.49 -4.62 -19.62
N ARG A 154 6.32 -4.82 -18.31
CA ARG A 154 5.58 -5.97 -17.78
C ARG A 154 4.07 -5.89 -17.93
N LEU A 155 3.47 -4.69 -17.79
CA LEU A 155 2.02 -4.48 -17.81
C LEU A 155 1.47 -4.15 -19.21
N MET A 156 2.28 -3.54 -20.08
CA MET A 156 1.89 -3.03 -21.40
C MET A 156 2.69 -3.67 -22.54
N GLY A 157 3.44 -4.74 -22.27
CA GLY A 157 4.16 -5.48 -23.30
C GLY A 157 3.21 -6.21 -24.26
N GLU A 158 3.71 -6.55 -25.45
CA GLU A 158 2.95 -7.23 -26.51
C GLU A 158 2.25 -8.51 -26.02
N ARG A 159 2.89 -9.27 -25.13
CA ARG A 159 2.29 -10.47 -24.53
C ARG A 159 1.01 -10.17 -23.75
N VAL A 160 0.98 -9.05 -23.01
CA VAL A 160 -0.22 -8.66 -22.28
C VAL A 160 -1.29 -8.24 -23.26
N ARG A 161 -0.92 -7.44 -24.27
CA ARG A 161 -1.82 -6.98 -25.33
C ARG A 161 -2.53 -8.16 -26.03
N GLU A 162 -1.80 -9.20 -26.42
CA GLU A 162 -2.36 -10.40 -27.05
C GLU A 162 -3.37 -11.13 -26.14
N VAL A 163 -3.06 -11.23 -24.84
CA VAL A 163 -3.94 -11.91 -23.87
C VAL A 163 -5.20 -11.10 -23.61
N VAL A 164 -5.08 -9.77 -23.52
CA VAL A 164 -6.21 -8.91 -23.15
C VAL A 164 -7.05 -8.45 -24.34
N SER A 165 -6.53 -8.49 -25.57
CA SER A 165 -7.26 -8.04 -26.76
C SER A 165 -8.49 -8.89 -27.08
N GLY A 166 -8.51 -10.16 -26.66
CA GLY A 166 -9.66 -11.05 -26.82
C GLY A 166 -10.68 -10.97 -25.67
N ILE A 167 -10.47 -10.11 -24.68
CA ILE A 167 -11.34 -10.01 -23.50
C ILE A 167 -12.31 -8.84 -23.69
N GLU A 168 -13.59 -9.18 -23.78
CA GLU A 168 -14.70 -8.24 -23.80
C GLU A 168 -15.77 -8.68 -22.79
N PHE A 169 -16.20 -7.76 -21.94
CA PHE A 169 -17.31 -8.00 -21.01
C PHE A 169 -18.06 -6.71 -20.71
N THR A 170 -19.31 -6.85 -20.27
CA THR A 170 -20.14 -5.71 -19.85
C THR A 170 -19.98 -5.48 -18.34
N TYR A 171 -19.74 -4.24 -17.95
CA TYR A 171 -19.66 -3.79 -16.56
C TYR A 171 -20.46 -2.49 -16.39
N ALA A 172 -21.43 -2.47 -15.47
CA ALA A 172 -22.32 -1.33 -15.26
C ALA A 172 -22.94 -0.79 -16.56
N GLY A 173 -23.43 -1.69 -17.41
CA GLY A 173 -24.02 -1.36 -18.72
C GLY A 173 -23.04 -0.90 -19.81
N ASN A 174 -21.74 -0.84 -19.52
CA ASN A 174 -20.71 -0.45 -20.47
C ASN A 174 -19.85 -1.65 -20.89
N ILE A 175 -19.62 -1.82 -22.19
CA ILE A 175 -18.62 -2.73 -22.72
C ILE A 175 -17.22 -2.25 -22.28
N VAL A 176 -16.48 -3.13 -21.62
CA VAL A 176 -15.09 -2.95 -21.23
C VAL A 176 -14.23 -3.86 -22.11
N SER A 177 -13.47 -3.25 -23.01
CA SER A 177 -12.53 -3.93 -23.91
C SER A 177 -11.36 -3.02 -24.26
N VAL A 178 -10.26 -3.64 -24.72
CA VAL A 178 -9.09 -2.93 -25.24
C VAL A 178 -9.46 -2.09 -26.47
N GLU A 179 -10.38 -2.58 -27.30
CA GLU A 179 -10.83 -1.89 -28.52
C GLU A 179 -11.57 -0.58 -28.21
N ARG A 180 -12.38 -0.56 -27.15
CA ARG A 180 -13.16 0.63 -26.77
C ARG A 180 -12.37 1.64 -25.93
N SER A 181 -11.52 1.16 -25.03
CA SER A 181 -10.86 2.00 -24.01
C SER A 181 -9.35 2.16 -24.20
N GLY A 182 -8.78 1.51 -25.21
CA GLY A 182 -7.34 1.36 -25.36
C GLY A 182 -6.74 0.39 -24.33
N LEU A 183 -5.49 -0.04 -24.57
CA LEU A 183 -4.78 -0.93 -23.65
C LEU A 183 -4.58 -0.26 -22.28
N GLU A 184 -4.20 1.02 -22.28
CA GLU A 184 -3.97 1.79 -21.04
C GLU A 184 -5.24 1.93 -20.21
N GLY A 185 -6.37 2.28 -20.83
CA GLY A 185 -7.66 2.41 -20.14
C GLY A 185 -8.17 1.08 -19.60
N PHE A 186 -7.99 -0.01 -20.36
CA PHE A 186 -8.37 -1.35 -19.92
C PHE A 186 -7.53 -1.82 -18.71
N ILE A 187 -6.21 -1.64 -18.76
CA ILE A 187 -5.32 -2.01 -17.65
C ILE A 187 -5.57 -1.13 -16.43
N GLU A 188 -5.79 0.17 -16.61
CA GLU A 188 -6.14 1.09 -15.53
C GLU A 188 -7.43 0.65 -14.82
N PHE A 189 -8.47 0.33 -15.60
CA PHE A 189 -9.73 -0.19 -15.07
C PHE A 189 -9.50 -1.46 -14.23
N LEU A 190 -8.76 -2.44 -14.76
CA LEU A 190 -8.47 -3.70 -14.05
C LEU A 190 -7.68 -3.47 -12.77
N LEU A 191 -6.64 -2.62 -12.80
CA LEU A 191 -5.82 -2.31 -11.64
C LEU A 191 -6.65 -1.63 -10.55
N ARG A 192 -7.53 -0.69 -10.90
CA ARG A 192 -8.43 -0.02 -9.96
C ARG A 192 -9.40 -1.01 -9.30
N LYS A 193 -10.06 -1.86 -10.09
CA LYS A 193 -10.98 -2.89 -9.58
C LYS A 193 -10.25 -3.93 -8.72
N ALA A 194 -9.03 -4.31 -9.10
CA ALA A 194 -8.20 -5.21 -8.30
C ALA A 194 -7.74 -4.57 -6.97
N ALA A 195 -7.43 -3.27 -6.96
CA ALA A 195 -7.05 -2.55 -5.76
C ALA A 195 -8.22 -2.48 -4.75
N HIS A 196 -9.41 -2.11 -5.24
CA HIS A 196 -10.65 -2.11 -4.48
C HIS A 196 -10.96 -3.49 -3.86
N PHE A 197 -11.01 -4.54 -4.69
CA PHE A 197 -11.15 -5.91 -4.23
C PHE A 197 -10.11 -6.29 -3.15
N SER A 198 -8.84 -5.92 -3.36
CA SER A 198 -7.74 -6.25 -2.44
C SER A 198 -7.84 -5.50 -1.11
N LEU A 199 -8.21 -4.22 -1.13
CA LEU A 199 -8.40 -3.41 0.07
C LEU A 199 -9.55 -3.97 0.93
N PHE A 200 -10.69 -4.29 0.31
CA PHE A 200 -11.81 -4.91 1.00
C PHE A 200 -11.49 -6.33 1.48
N PHE A 201 -10.71 -7.10 0.73
CA PHE A 201 -10.16 -8.39 1.19
C PHE A 201 -9.36 -8.24 2.48
N VAL A 202 -8.43 -7.28 2.54
CA VAL A 202 -7.63 -7.03 3.75
C VAL A 202 -8.52 -6.55 4.89
N LEU A 203 -9.47 -5.65 4.61
CA LEU A 203 -10.42 -5.15 5.60
C LEU A 203 -11.24 -6.29 6.23
N GLY A 204 -11.83 -7.16 5.40
CA GLY A 204 -12.59 -8.32 5.86
C GLY A 204 -11.74 -9.30 6.67
N PHE A 205 -10.51 -9.59 6.20
CA PHE A 205 -9.57 -10.45 6.92
C PHE A 205 -9.24 -9.91 8.32
N LEU A 206 -8.94 -8.61 8.42
CA LEU A 206 -8.60 -7.95 9.67
C LEU A 206 -9.80 -7.83 10.61
N MET A 207 -10.99 -7.52 10.08
CA MET A 207 -12.21 -7.41 10.86
C MET A 207 -12.57 -8.73 11.53
N TYR A 208 -12.49 -9.85 10.80
CA TYR A 208 -12.71 -11.18 11.38
C TYR A 208 -11.73 -11.47 12.52
N ARG A 209 -10.46 -11.12 12.33
CA ARG A 209 -9.43 -11.28 13.37
C ARG A 209 -9.70 -10.42 14.60
N ALA A 210 -10.17 -9.19 14.42
CA ALA A 210 -10.50 -8.29 15.50
C ALA A 210 -11.67 -8.82 16.34
N LEU A 211 -12.75 -9.28 15.70
CA LEU A 211 -13.89 -9.86 16.41
C LEU A 211 -13.51 -11.14 17.17
N ILE A 212 -12.70 -12.02 16.58
CA ILE A 212 -12.18 -13.20 17.29
C ILE A 212 -11.33 -12.80 18.50
N ALA A 213 -10.50 -11.75 18.38
CA ALA A 213 -9.67 -11.27 19.48
C ALA A 213 -10.48 -10.63 20.62
N CYS A 214 -11.64 -10.04 20.31
CA CYS A 214 -12.62 -9.55 21.29
C CYS A 214 -13.34 -10.68 22.03
N GLY A 215 -13.23 -11.93 21.57
CA GLY A 215 -13.82 -13.10 22.22
C GLY A 215 -15.16 -13.54 21.64
N PHE A 216 -15.59 -12.97 20.52
CA PHE A 216 -16.82 -13.41 19.84
C PHE A 216 -16.71 -14.86 19.33
N ARG A 217 -17.86 -15.53 19.21
CA ARG A 217 -17.94 -16.88 18.61
C ARG A 217 -17.54 -16.81 17.14
N ARG A 218 -17.09 -17.94 16.58
CA ARG A 218 -16.61 -17.97 15.19
C ARG A 218 -17.69 -17.63 14.17
N ALA A 219 -18.89 -18.21 14.33
CA ALA A 219 -20.02 -17.94 13.45
C ALA A 219 -20.46 -16.47 13.52
N THR A 220 -20.57 -15.92 14.74
CA THR A 220 -20.93 -14.49 14.92
C THR A 220 -19.84 -13.56 14.40
N SER A 221 -18.56 -13.92 14.53
CA SER A 221 -17.46 -13.14 13.97
C SER A 221 -17.45 -13.19 12.44
N TYR A 222 -17.78 -14.35 11.86
CA TYR A 222 -17.87 -14.52 10.41
C TYR A 222 -18.99 -13.64 9.84
N ILE A 223 -20.23 -13.85 10.32
CA ILE A 223 -21.41 -13.09 9.88
C ILE A 223 -21.23 -11.60 10.16
N GLY A 224 -20.77 -11.24 11.37
CA GLY A 224 -20.55 -9.84 11.74
C GLY A 224 -19.50 -9.14 10.87
N SER A 225 -18.47 -9.85 10.43
CA SER A 225 -17.48 -9.28 9.50
C SER A 225 -18.06 -9.08 8.11
N LEU A 226 -18.88 -10.02 7.61
CA LEU A 226 -19.54 -9.88 6.31
C LEU A 226 -20.53 -8.72 6.30
N ILE A 227 -21.35 -8.60 7.34
CA ILE A 227 -22.28 -7.47 7.49
C ILE A 227 -21.49 -6.16 7.51
N PHE A 228 -20.39 -6.10 8.30
CA PHE A 228 -19.55 -4.91 8.34
C PHE A 228 -18.98 -4.55 6.97
N VAL A 229 -18.38 -5.51 6.25
CA VAL A 229 -17.82 -5.29 4.90
C VAL A 229 -18.90 -4.81 3.94
N LEU A 230 -20.08 -5.44 3.94
CA LEU A 230 -21.19 -5.04 3.06
C LEU A 230 -21.64 -3.62 3.34
N MET A 231 -21.88 -3.29 4.61
CA MET A 231 -22.28 -1.94 5.02
C MET A 231 -21.19 -0.91 4.69
N TYR A 232 -19.92 -1.29 4.80
CA TYR A 232 -18.81 -0.42 4.46
C TYR A 232 -18.69 -0.19 2.95
N ALA A 233 -18.89 -1.22 2.12
CA ALA A 233 -18.93 -1.10 0.66
C ALA A 233 -20.10 -0.22 0.18
N ILE A 234 -21.29 -0.40 0.78
CA ILE A 234 -22.44 0.48 0.51
C ILE A 234 -22.11 1.93 0.93
N SER A 235 -21.52 2.12 2.11
CA SER A 235 -21.13 3.46 2.58
C SER A 235 -20.09 4.11 1.68
N ASP A 236 -19.18 3.33 1.09
CA ASP A 236 -18.17 3.82 0.16
C ASP A 236 -18.82 4.36 -1.11
N GLU A 237 -19.69 3.58 -1.76
CA GLU A 237 -20.41 4.02 -2.96
C GLU A 237 -21.33 5.22 -2.69
N VAL A 238 -22.00 5.24 -1.54
CA VAL A 238 -22.78 6.41 -1.11
C VAL A 238 -21.88 7.63 -0.94
N HIS A 239 -20.69 7.48 -0.38
CA HIS A 239 -19.71 8.57 -0.25
C HIS A 239 -19.22 9.06 -1.62
N GLN A 240 -18.94 8.14 -2.55
CA GLN A 240 -18.58 8.47 -3.92
C GLN A 240 -19.69 9.23 -4.65
N ALA A 241 -20.97 8.95 -4.36
CA ALA A 241 -22.10 9.67 -4.95
C ALA A 241 -22.13 11.16 -4.58
N PHE A 242 -21.46 11.57 -3.49
CA PHE A 242 -21.28 12.98 -3.12
C PHE A 242 -20.05 13.62 -3.77
N THR A 243 -19.23 12.85 -4.50
CA THR A 243 -18.06 13.36 -5.22
C THR A 243 -18.45 13.75 -6.65
N PRO A 244 -18.07 14.96 -7.12
CA PRO A 244 -18.38 15.40 -8.47
C PRO A 244 -17.89 14.39 -9.53
N ASN A 245 -18.67 14.19 -10.59
CA ASN A 245 -18.36 13.31 -11.73
C ASN A 245 -18.22 11.81 -11.40
N ARG A 246 -18.73 11.34 -10.25
CA ARG A 246 -18.89 9.91 -9.97
C ARG A 246 -20.35 9.50 -9.91
N SER A 247 -20.63 8.30 -10.39
CA SER A 247 -21.93 7.65 -10.25
C SER A 247 -21.76 6.38 -9.43
N PRO A 248 -22.55 6.19 -8.37
CA PRO A 248 -22.47 4.98 -7.56
C PRO A 248 -22.90 3.76 -8.39
N LEU A 249 -22.17 2.66 -8.27
CA LEU A 249 -22.42 1.43 -9.03
C LEU A 249 -22.66 0.26 -8.09
N VAL A 250 -23.76 -0.48 -8.32
CA VAL A 250 -24.06 -1.69 -7.53
C VAL A 250 -23.01 -2.77 -7.79
N GLU A 251 -22.48 -2.82 -9.01
CA GLU A 251 -21.39 -3.70 -9.42
C GLU A 251 -20.11 -3.46 -8.60
N ASP A 252 -19.87 -2.22 -8.16
CA ASP A 252 -18.72 -1.86 -7.32
C ASP A 252 -18.94 -2.35 -5.89
N VAL A 253 -20.14 -2.17 -5.33
CA VAL A 253 -20.52 -2.76 -4.02
C VAL A 253 -20.34 -4.28 -4.03
N LEU A 254 -20.80 -4.95 -5.08
CA LEU A 254 -20.72 -6.41 -5.20
C LEU A 254 -19.26 -6.88 -5.32
N LEU A 255 -18.44 -6.17 -6.09
CA LEU A 255 -17.02 -6.46 -6.23
C LEU A 255 -16.30 -6.30 -4.88
N ASP A 256 -16.51 -5.19 -4.20
CA ASP A 256 -15.89 -4.89 -2.90
C ASP A 256 -16.33 -5.90 -1.83
N PHE A 257 -17.63 -6.21 -1.79
CA PHE A 257 -18.15 -7.24 -0.91
C PHE A 257 -17.54 -8.62 -1.22
N SER A 258 -17.35 -8.97 -2.49
CA SER A 258 -16.71 -10.24 -2.88
C SER A 258 -15.26 -10.33 -2.37
N GLY A 259 -14.52 -9.23 -2.44
CA GLY A 259 -13.17 -9.10 -1.88
C GLY A 259 -13.18 -9.36 -0.38
N GLY A 260 -14.01 -8.63 0.36
CA GLY A 260 -14.11 -8.81 1.81
C GLY A 260 -14.64 -10.18 2.21
N LEU A 261 -15.55 -10.79 1.46
CA LEU A 261 -15.99 -12.18 1.63
C LEU A 261 -14.80 -13.13 1.54
N THR A 262 -14.01 -13.06 0.46
CA THR A 262 -12.79 -13.89 0.34
C THR A 262 -11.81 -13.68 1.49
N GLY A 263 -11.62 -12.45 1.95
CA GLY A 263 -10.76 -12.13 3.09
C GLY A 263 -11.24 -12.74 4.41
N VAL A 264 -12.54 -12.61 4.70
CA VAL A 264 -13.19 -13.19 5.89
C VAL A 264 -13.12 -14.71 5.84
N THR A 265 -13.41 -15.34 4.69
CA THR A 265 -13.34 -16.79 4.50
C THR A 265 -11.92 -17.32 4.70
N LEU A 266 -10.91 -16.66 4.12
CA LEU A 266 -9.52 -17.05 4.30
C LEU A 266 -9.12 -16.98 5.78
N ALA A 267 -9.44 -15.87 6.46
CA ALA A 267 -9.16 -15.72 7.88
C ALA A 267 -9.84 -16.83 8.69
N PHE A 268 -11.13 -17.09 8.44
CA PHE A 268 -11.87 -18.16 9.07
C PHE A 268 -11.16 -19.51 8.93
N VAL A 269 -10.78 -19.91 7.72
CA VAL A 269 -10.11 -21.20 7.46
C VAL A 269 -8.77 -21.30 8.19
N LEU A 270 -7.94 -20.25 8.15
CA LEU A 270 -6.63 -20.24 8.81
C LEU A 270 -6.76 -20.37 10.33
N PHE A 271 -7.68 -19.63 10.95
CA PHE A 271 -7.88 -19.64 12.41
C PHE A 271 -8.79 -20.78 12.90
N PHE A 272 -9.46 -21.49 11.98
CA PHE A 272 -10.15 -22.74 12.30
C PHE A 272 -9.15 -23.84 12.68
N LYS A 273 -8.09 -23.99 11.87
CA LYS A 273 -7.07 -25.05 12.00
C LYS A 273 -6.19 -24.89 13.26
N THR A 274 -5.83 -23.67 13.64
CA THR A 274 -4.89 -23.42 14.75
C THR A 274 -5.42 -23.86 16.12
N LYS A 275 -6.72 -23.68 16.40
CA LYS A 275 -7.33 -24.05 17.69
C LYS A 275 -7.59 -25.56 17.79
N LYS A 276 -7.96 -26.21 16.68
CA LYS A 276 -8.13 -27.68 16.59
C LYS A 276 -6.80 -28.41 16.87
N ASN A 277 -5.69 -27.88 16.35
CA ASN A 277 -4.35 -28.43 16.61
C ASN A 277 -3.88 -28.24 18.06
N LYS A 278 -4.17 -27.09 18.69
CA LYS A 278 -3.87 -26.90 20.13
C LYS A 278 -4.68 -27.85 21.01
N ARG A 279 -5.99 -28.01 20.75
CA ARG A 279 -6.85 -28.94 21.51
C ARG A 279 -6.41 -30.40 21.34
N ARG A 280 -6.14 -30.84 20.10
CA ARG A 280 -5.60 -32.20 19.82
C ARG A 280 -4.22 -32.45 20.42
N LYS A 281 -3.39 -31.41 20.59
CA LYS A 281 -2.07 -31.52 21.25
C LYS A 281 -2.25 -31.69 22.76
N VAL A 282 -3.13 -30.91 23.39
CA VAL A 282 -3.48 -31.06 24.82
C VAL A 282 -4.11 -32.43 25.10
N GLU A 283 -5.04 -32.88 24.25
CA GLU A 283 -5.67 -34.22 24.38
C GLU A 283 -4.68 -35.39 24.15
N ARG A 284 -3.64 -35.20 23.32
CA ARG A 284 -2.55 -36.19 23.17
C ARG A 284 -1.61 -36.22 24.35
N VAL A 285 -1.28 -35.05 24.90
CA VAL A 285 -0.44 -34.91 26.09
C VAL A 285 -1.15 -35.54 27.29
N ASN A 286 -2.43 -35.21 27.54
CA ASN A 286 -3.20 -35.81 28.63
C ASN A 286 -3.32 -37.34 28.49
N ARG A 287 -3.50 -37.88 27.28
CA ARG A 287 -3.52 -39.34 27.06
C ARG A 287 -2.19 -40.05 27.36
N ARG A 288 -1.06 -39.33 27.28
CA ARG A 288 0.27 -39.88 27.58
C ARG A 288 0.61 -39.88 29.08
N TYR A 289 -0.16 -39.16 29.90
CA TYR A 289 0.01 -39.13 31.36
C TYR A 289 -1.02 -39.98 32.12
N VAL A 290 -1.99 -40.56 31.41
CA VAL A 290 -3.12 -41.33 31.99
C VAL A 290 -3.11 -42.79 31.51
N GLY A 291 -2.09 -43.21 30.75
CA GLY A 291 -1.83 -44.61 30.38
C GLY A 291 -0.43 -45.00 30.79
#